data_AF-A0A7C7XX16-F1
#
_entry.id   AF-A0A7C7XX16-F1
#
_cell.length_a   1.000
_cell.length_b   1.000
_cell.length_c   1.000
_cell.angle_alpha   90.00
_cell.angle_beta   90.00
_cell.angle_gamma   90.00
#
_symmetry.space_group_name_H-M   'P 1'
#
loop_
_entity.id
_entity.type
_entity.pdbx_description
1 polymer ?
#
loop_
_entity_poly.entity_id
_entity_poly.type
_entity_poly.pdbx_seq_one_letter_code
_entity_poly.pdbx_strand_id
1 'polypeptide(L)'
;MSEIEKQQQETNKKQKEANLNFTKLADVFIAQANKECDKADHQLVNAALLYASARFSAFITASMSESKENFESSVDSAVEFYSEEFIKMLKEHMKQYGYVLEKELKKDA
;
A
#
# COMPACT_ATOMS: atom_id res chain seq x y z
N MET A 1 11.96 -24.86 25.08
CA MET A 1 11.97 -24.16 23.78
C MET A 1 13.41 -24.00 23.33
N SER A 2 13.71 -24.43 22.11
CA SER A 2 15.05 -24.30 21.51
C SER A 2 15.36 -22.84 21.18
N GLU A 3 16.64 -22.51 20.98
CA GLU A 3 17.06 -21.18 20.53
C GLU A 3 16.47 -20.81 19.16
N ILE A 4 16.29 -21.83 18.29
CA ILE A 4 15.65 -21.70 16.97
C ILE A 4 14.17 -21.30 17.12
N GLU A 5 13.44 -21.93 18.04
CA GLU A 5 12.03 -21.61 18.30
C GLU A 5 11.85 -20.18 18.83
N LYS A 6 12.78 -19.71 19.68
CA LYS A 6 12.76 -18.33 20.20
C LYS A 6 13.05 -17.31 19.10
N GLN A 7 14.06 -17.55 18.26
CA GLN A 7 14.37 -16.66 17.12
C GLN A 7 13.21 -16.59 16.11
N GLN A 8 12.54 -17.71 15.87
CA GLN A 8 11.39 -17.75 14.97
C GLN A 8 10.17 -17.03 15.54
N GLN A 9 9.92 -17.15 16.85
CA GLN A 9 8.88 -16.38 17.54
C GLN A 9 9.14 -14.88 17.52
N GLU A 10 10.38 -14.44 17.78
CA GLU A 10 10.75 -13.03 17.72
C GLU A 10 10.63 -12.46 16.30
N THR A 11 11.01 -13.23 15.29
CA THR A 11 10.88 -12.83 13.87
C THR A 11 9.42 -12.68 13.48
N ASN A 12 8.57 -13.66 13.84
CA ASN A 12 7.13 -13.60 13.58
C ASN A 12 6.46 -12.42 14.30
N LYS A 13 6.88 -12.13 15.53
CA LYS A 13 6.38 -10.97 16.29
C LYS A 13 6.74 -9.66 15.60
N LYS A 14 8.01 -9.46 15.21
CA LYS A 14 8.47 -8.26 14.50
C LYS A 14 7.75 -8.06 13.18
N GLN A 15 7.56 -9.13 12.40
CA GLN A 15 6.84 -9.05 11.14
C GLN A 15 5.37 -8.67 11.33
N LYS A 16 4.71 -9.22 12.35
CA LYS A 16 3.33 -8.85 12.70
C LYS A 16 3.21 -7.39 13.13
N GLU A 17 4.18 -6.90 13.92
CA GLU A 17 4.24 -5.49 14.34
C GLU A 17 4.48 -4.56 13.15
N ALA A 18 5.39 -4.91 12.24
CA ALA A 18 5.64 -4.15 11.02
C ALA A 18 4.39 -4.06 10.13
N ASN A 19 3.69 -5.18 9.92
CA ASN A 19 2.44 -5.22 9.18
C ASN A 19 1.36 -4.34 9.84
N LEU A 20 1.24 -4.40 11.18
CA LEU A 20 0.29 -3.56 11.91
C LEU A 20 0.59 -2.07 11.72
N ASN A 21 1.87 -1.68 11.78
CA ASN A 21 2.28 -0.30 11.59
C ASN A 21 2.01 0.17 10.15
N PHE A 22 2.26 -0.68 9.15
CA PHE A 22 1.93 -0.42 7.76
C PHE A 22 0.42 -0.18 7.57
N THR A 23 -0.43 -1.08 8.07
CA THR A 23 -1.89 -0.95 7.91
C THR A 23 -2.42 0.30 8.61
N LYS A 24 -1.95 0.59 9.84
CA LYS A 24 -2.34 1.81 10.56
C LYS A 24 -1.96 3.08 9.80
N LEU A 25 -0.81 3.08 9.12
CA LEU A 25 -0.40 4.23 8.32
C LEU A 25 -1.27 4.36 7.06
N ALA A 26 -1.61 3.25 6.40
CA ALA A 26 -2.56 3.25 5.29
C ALA A 26 -3.93 3.80 5.71
N ASP A 27 -4.42 3.42 6.89
CA ASP A 27 -5.69 3.90 7.45
C ASP A 27 -5.71 5.43 7.64
N VAL A 28 -4.56 6.05 7.96
CA VAL A 28 -4.47 7.52 8.05
C VAL A 28 -4.73 8.18 6.69
N PHE A 29 -4.17 7.63 5.61
CA PHE A 29 -4.41 8.14 4.26
C PHE A 29 -5.86 7.92 3.81
N ILE A 30 -6.43 6.75 4.11
CA ILE A 30 -7.84 6.44 3.82
C ILE A 30 -8.76 7.38 4.60
N ALA A 31 -8.51 7.60 5.89
CA ALA A 31 -9.29 8.51 6.71
C ALA A 31 -9.26 9.94 6.17
N GLN A 32 -8.12 10.40 5.64
CA GLN A 32 -8.05 11.69 4.98
C GLN A 32 -8.81 11.71 3.65
N ALA A 33 -8.67 10.69 2.81
CA ALA A 33 -9.42 10.58 1.57
C ALA A 33 -10.93 10.61 1.82
N ASN A 34 -11.42 9.88 2.83
CA ASN A 34 -12.83 9.90 3.22
C ASN A 34 -13.32 11.29 3.61
N LYS A 35 -12.51 12.09 4.31
CA LYS A 35 -12.86 13.49 4.63
C LYS A 35 -12.91 14.39 3.39
N GLU A 36 -12.09 14.13 2.38
CA GLU A 36 -12.15 14.89 1.13
C GLU A 36 -13.37 14.50 0.27
N CYS A 37 -13.87 13.27 0.40
CA CYS A 37 -15.12 12.84 -0.23
C CYS A 37 -16.34 13.61 0.26
N ASP A 38 -16.29 14.23 1.45
CA ASP A 38 -17.34 15.12 1.94
C ASP A 38 -17.44 16.42 1.10
N LYS A 39 -16.40 16.75 0.32
CA LYS A 39 -16.27 18.03 -0.41
C LYS A 39 -16.11 17.86 -1.92
N ALA A 40 -15.68 16.68 -2.38
CA ALA A 40 -15.37 16.39 -3.77
C ALA A 40 -15.88 15.00 -4.17
N ASP A 41 -16.08 14.79 -5.47
CA ASP A 41 -16.51 13.49 -5.98
C ASP A 41 -15.49 12.38 -5.68
N HIS A 42 -15.98 11.19 -5.33
CA HIS A 42 -15.15 10.04 -4.96
C HIS A 42 -14.12 9.67 -6.05
N GLN A 43 -14.45 9.82 -7.32
CA GLN A 43 -13.54 9.50 -8.43
C GLN A 43 -12.39 10.50 -8.49
N LEU A 44 -12.68 11.79 -8.24
CA LEU A 44 -11.67 12.84 -8.15
C LEU A 44 -10.75 12.62 -6.95
N VAL A 45 -11.30 12.31 -5.78
CA VAL A 45 -10.50 12.02 -4.58
C VAL A 45 -9.60 10.81 -4.78
N ASN A 46 -10.12 9.74 -5.38
CA ASN A 46 -9.33 8.54 -5.70
C ASN A 46 -8.19 8.85 -6.70
N ALA A 47 -8.48 9.61 -7.76
CA ALA A 47 -7.46 10.04 -8.72
C ALA A 47 -6.39 10.93 -8.06
N ALA A 48 -6.79 11.82 -7.16
CA ALA A 48 -5.88 12.67 -6.39
C ALA A 48 -4.99 11.84 -5.45
N LEU A 49 -5.54 10.81 -4.80
CA LEU A 49 -4.77 9.91 -3.93
C LEU A 49 -3.72 9.12 -4.73
N LEU A 50 -4.10 8.60 -5.91
CA LEU A 50 -3.15 7.92 -6.81
C LEU A 50 -2.03 8.86 -7.26
N TYR A 51 -2.38 10.10 -7.64
CA TYR A 51 -1.41 11.12 -8.02
C TYR A 51 -0.48 11.51 -6.85
N ALA A 52 -1.02 11.64 -5.64
CA ALA A 52 -0.25 11.91 -4.43
C ALA A 52 0.74 10.78 -4.13
N SER A 53 0.31 9.52 -4.26
CA SER A 53 1.18 8.35 -4.10
C SER A 53 2.35 8.38 -5.09
N ALA A 54 2.09 8.66 -6.37
CA ALA A 54 3.13 8.73 -7.39
C ALA A 54 4.17 9.82 -7.09
N ARG A 55 3.73 11.00 -6.65
CA ARG A 55 4.63 12.10 -6.25
C ARG A 55 5.48 11.73 -5.05
N PHE A 56 4.89 11.07 -4.07
CA PHE A 56 5.62 10.63 -2.88
C PHE A 56 6.65 9.56 -3.21
N SER A 57 6.29 8.57 -4.03
CA SER A 57 7.22 7.57 -4.56
C SER A 57 8.41 8.21 -5.27
N ALA A 58 8.17 9.16 -6.19
CA ALA A 58 9.25 9.86 -6.88
C ALA A 58 10.15 10.66 -5.93
N PHE A 59 9.57 11.29 -4.91
CA PHE A 59 10.33 11.99 -3.87
C PHE A 59 11.21 11.04 -3.05
N ILE A 60 10.72 9.86 -2.68
CA ILE A 60 11.52 8.85 -1.97
C ILE A 60 12.68 8.37 -2.85
N THR A 61 12.45 8.03 -4.12
CA THR A 61 13.51 7.66 -5.05
C THR A 61 14.58 8.75 -5.13
N ALA A 62 14.17 10.01 -5.35
CA ALA A 62 15.09 11.13 -5.41
C ALA A 62 15.86 11.36 -4.10
N SER A 63 15.20 11.18 -2.95
CA SER A 63 15.83 11.36 -1.62
C SER A 63 16.84 10.25 -1.29
N MET A 64 16.72 9.10 -1.93
CA MET A 64 17.65 7.97 -1.79
C MET A 64 18.79 8.02 -2.81
N SER A 65 18.71 8.87 -3.83
CA SER A 65 19.75 9.01 -4.84
C SER A 65 20.88 9.92 -4.37
N GLU A 66 22.11 9.49 -4.59
CA GLU A 66 23.31 10.26 -4.21
C GLU A 66 23.63 11.40 -5.18
N SER A 67 23.10 11.32 -6.40
CA SER A 67 23.30 12.30 -7.45
C SER A 67 22.14 12.29 -8.45
N LYS A 68 22.09 13.32 -9.30
CA LYS A 68 21.14 13.37 -10.41
C LYS A 68 21.29 12.19 -11.37
N GLU A 69 22.52 11.81 -11.70
CA GLU A 69 22.81 10.68 -12.59
C GLU A 69 22.36 9.35 -11.97
N ASN A 70 22.59 9.17 -10.66
CA ASN A 70 22.07 8.01 -9.94
C ASN A 70 20.53 7.98 -9.96
N PHE A 71 19.87 9.12 -9.71
CA PHE A 71 18.41 9.23 -9.82
C PHE A 71 17.92 8.83 -11.22
N GLU A 72 18.48 9.42 -12.27
CA GLU A 72 18.11 9.14 -13.66
C GLU A 72 18.29 7.66 -14.02
N SER A 73 19.38 7.03 -13.55
CA SER A 73 19.61 5.58 -13.74
C SER A 73 18.64 4.68 -12.97
N SER A 74 17.98 5.21 -11.92
CA SER A 74 17.04 4.48 -11.07
C SER A 74 15.57 4.67 -11.45
N VAL A 75 15.25 5.56 -12.39
CA VAL A 75 13.87 5.91 -12.74
C VAL A 75 13.08 4.68 -13.19
N ASP A 76 13.61 3.92 -14.15
CA ASP A 76 12.87 2.80 -14.74
C ASP A 76 12.62 1.68 -13.72
N SER A 77 13.63 1.34 -12.92
CA SER A 77 13.50 0.32 -11.88
C SER A 77 12.58 0.76 -10.74
N ALA A 78 12.57 2.05 -10.38
CA ALA A 78 11.62 2.59 -9.41
C ALA A 78 10.18 2.55 -9.94
N VAL A 79 9.96 2.96 -11.19
CA VAL A 79 8.64 2.91 -11.83
C VAL A 79 8.11 1.48 -11.87
N GLU A 80 8.94 0.52 -12.30
CA GLU A 80 8.59 -0.90 -12.32
C GLU A 80 8.20 -1.37 -10.91
N PHE A 81 9.08 -1.17 -9.93
CA PHE A 81 8.85 -1.59 -8.54
C PHE A 81 7.53 -1.05 -7.96
N TYR A 82 7.30 0.27 -8.04
CA TYR A 82 6.09 0.86 -7.46
C TYR A 82 4.82 0.42 -8.20
N SER A 83 4.89 0.25 -9.53
CA SER A 83 3.76 -0.20 -10.33
C SER A 83 3.38 -1.65 -10.01
N GLU A 84 4.36 -2.54 -9.88
CA GLU A 84 4.14 -3.95 -9.56
C GLU A 84 3.52 -4.13 -8.17
N GLU A 85 4.08 -3.45 -7.16
CA GLU A 85 3.56 -3.54 -5.79
C GLU A 85 2.13 -2.96 -5.71
N PHE A 86 1.84 -1.85 -6.40
CA PHE A 86 0.49 -1.32 -6.47
C PHE A 86 -0.49 -2.30 -7.13
N ILE A 87 -0.12 -2.86 -8.29
CA ILE A 87 -0.94 -3.82 -9.02
C ILE A 87 -1.23 -5.06 -8.18
N LYS A 88 -0.23 -5.56 -7.46
CA LYS A 88 -0.36 -6.71 -6.55
C LYS A 88 -1.36 -6.44 -5.44
N MET A 89 -1.22 -5.33 -4.72
CA MET A 89 -2.14 -4.95 -3.64
C MET A 89 -3.56 -4.72 -4.17
N LEU A 90 -3.70 -4.03 -5.30
CA LEU A 90 -5.00 -3.77 -5.92
C LEU A 90 -5.70 -5.07 -6.30
N LYS A 91 -5.00 -6.01 -6.95
CA LYS A 91 -5.55 -7.32 -7.32
C LYS A 91 -5.98 -8.12 -6.09
N GLU A 92 -5.21 -8.06 -5.01
CA GLU A 92 -5.57 -8.74 -3.75
C GLU A 92 -6.88 -8.17 -3.18
N HIS A 93 -6.99 -6.85 -3.06
CA HIS A 93 -8.20 -6.21 -2.54
C HIS A 93 -9.42 -6.41 -3.45
N MET A 94 -9.26 -6.36 -4.77
CA MET A 94 -10.35 -6.66 -5.71
C MET A 94 -10.89 -8.08 -5.53
N LYS A 95 -10.01 -9.06 -5.32
CA LYS A 95 -10.44 -10.44 -4.99
C LYS A 95 -11.20 -10.48 -3.68
N GLN A 96 -10.70 -9.82 -2.63
CA GLN A 96 -11.37 -9.76 -1.32
C GLN A 96 -12.79 -9.18 -1.43
N TYR A 97 -12.97 -8.07 -2.14
CA TYR A 97 -14.30 -7.50 -2.38
C TYR A 97 -15.20 -8.44 -3.18
N GLY A 98 -14.66 -9.14 -4.19
CA GLY A 98 -15.40 -10.17 -4.92
C GLY A 98 -15.97 -11.26 -4.02
N TYR A 99 -15.16 -11.80 -3.10
CA TYR A 99 -15.61 -12.82 -2.14
C TYR A 99 -16.65 -12.30 -1.15
N VAL A 100 -16.49 -11.06 -0.66
CA VAL A 100 -17.45 -10.45 0.27
C VAL A 100 -18.81 -10.30 -0.42
N LEU A 101 -18.83 -9.80 -1.66
CA LEU A 101 -20.06 -9.62 -2.43
C LEU A 101 -20.75 -10.95 -2.70
N GLU A 102 -20.01 -11.99 -3.10
CA GLU A 102 -20.57 -13.34 -3.29
C GLU A 102 -21.23 -13.87 -2.01
N LYS A 103 -20.61 -13.64 -0.86
CA LYS A 103 -21.12 -14.09 0.44
C LYS A 103 -22.41 -13.34 0.82
N GLU A 104 -22.48 -12.03 0.62
CA GLU A 104 -23.69 -11.27 0.92
C GLU A 104 -24.86 -11.72 0.01
N LEU A 105 -24.62 -11.92 -1.28
CA LEU A 105 -25.64 -12.43 -2.22
C LEU A 105 -26.20 -13.81 -1.85
N LYS A 106 -25.42 -14.66 -1.18
CA LYS A 106 -25.85 -15.99 -0.72
C LYS A 106 -26.62 -15.96 0.61
N LYS A 107 -26.58 -14.87 1.37
CA LYS A 107 -27.37 -14.72 2.60
C LYS A 107 -28.81 -14.30 2.31
N ASP A 108 -29.01 -13.61 1.18
CA ASP A 108 -30.31 -13.10 0.75
C ASP A 108 -31.06 -14.06 -0.20
N ALA A 109 -30.49 -15.25 -0.45
CA ALA A 109 -31.04 -16.32 -1.31
C ALA A 109 -31.45 -17.55 -0.49
#